data_AF-A0A7W1TGB9-F1
#
_entry.id   AF-A0A7W1TGB9-F1
#
_cell.length_a   1.000
_cell.length_b   1.000
_cell.length_c   1.000
_cell.angle_alpha   90.00
_cell.angle_beta   90.00
_cell.angle_gamma   90.00
#
_symmetry.space_group_name_H-M   'P 1'
#
loop_
_entity.id
_entity.type
_entity.pdbx_description
1 polymer ?
#
loop_
_entity_poly.entity_id
_entity_poly.type
_entity_poly.pdbx_seq_one_letter_code
_entity_poly.pdbx_strand_id
1 'polypeptide(L)'
;MRSPHRVRPRFAFGALLPGLVALLLLGGCGDERKEIYSTDATPVTDEKEKALREDLAKLAKGKDLDDPANSVVYDEAKRNLISRGATIETRLVETLGSSTDWGVRMGVVEVLSATGTKRCVEALIGVLEDPQPLIAYNADSILRVMCHHREIPERGKPTAPSGLPPVPLRDPKVLALDADEKIWAAWYGEHHQALKKAWTDWWAMNKDKTKID
;
A
#
# COMPACT_ATOMS: atom_id res chain seq x y z
N MET A 1 -33.88 -14.52 66.76
CA MET A 1 -33.82 -14.87 68.20
C MET A 1 -32.42 -15.38 68.53
N ARG A 2 -31.85 -14.94 69.66
CA ARG A 2 -30.49 -15.19 70.21
C ARG A 2 -29.31 -14.36 69.67
N SER A 3 -29.12 -13.21 70.31
CA SER A 3 -27.81 -12.73 70.83
C SER A 3 -27.32 -13.66 71.96
N PRO A 4 -26.19 -13.41 72.67
CA PRO A 4 -24.91 -12.76 72.34
C PRO A 4 -23.71 -13.65 72.77
N HIS A 5 -22.46 -13.23 72.54
CA HIS A 5 -21.41 -13.38 73.56
C HIS A 5 -20.35 -12.27 73.45
N ARG A 6 -20.33 -11.43 74.48
CA ARG A 6 -19.21 -10.55 74.86
C ARG A 6 -18.01 -11.40 75.25
N VAL A 7 -16.78 -10.90 75.07
CA VAL A 7 -15.82 -10.60 76.17
C VAL A 7 -14.77 -9.61 75.64
N ARG A 8 -14.59 -8.47 76.33
CA ARG A 8 -13.35 -7.68 76.36
C ARG A 8 -12.59 -8.07 77.63
N PRO A 9 -11.26 -8.03 77.62
CA PRO A 9 -10.56 -7.09 78.52
C PRO A 9 -9.26 -6.56 77.88
N ARG A 10 -8.51 -5.58 78.39
CA ARG A 10 -8.69 -4.41 79.26
C ARG A 10 -7.24 -3.94 79.52
N PHE A 11 -7.03 -2.63 79.64
CA PHE A 11 -5.90 -2.00 80.34
C PHE A 11 -4.51 -2.13 79.65
N ALA A 12 -3.58 -1.18 79.77
CA ALA A 12 -3.48 0.01 80.60
C ALA A 12 -2.22 0.80 80.17
N PHE A 13 -2.22 2.11 80.43
CA PHE A 13 -1.10 2.95 80.86
C PHE A 13 0.20 2.90 80.03
N GLY A 14 0.72 4.00 79.49
CA GLY A 14 0.76 5.36 80.00
C GLY A 14 2.19 5.87 79.84
N ALA A 15 2.35 7.15 79.52
CA ALA A 15 3.45 8.03 79.94
C ALA A 15 3.58 9.21 78.97
N LEU A 16 3.29 10.40 79.51
CA LEU A 16 3.71 11.69 79.02
C LEU A 16 5.24 11.84 79.12
N LEU A 17 5.87 12.57 78.20
CA LEU A 17 6.45 13.90 78.47
C LEU A 17 7.06 14.53 77.17
N PRO A 18 7.18 15.87 77.12
CA PRO A 18 7.43 16.68 75.92
C PRO A 18 8.87 17.23 75.85
N GLY A 19 9.25 17.79 74.69
CA GLY A 19 10.20 18.91 74.64
C GLY A 19 11.34 18.84 73.61
N LEU A 20 11.52 20.00 72.95
CA LEU A 20 12.73 20.56 72.31
C LEU A 20 13.17 20.12 70.90
N VAL A 21 12.81 20.99 69.94
CA VAL A 21 13.68 21.73 68.98
C VAL A 21 15.08 21.17 68.69
N ALA A 22 15.33 20.87 67.41
CA ALA A 22 16.53 21.30 66.67
C ALA A 22 16.34 21.13 65.16
N LEU A 23 16.49 22.23 64.42
CA LEU A 23 16.77 22.26 62.98
C LEU A 23 18.05 21.46 62.70
N LEU A 24 18.09 20.71 61.58
CA LEU A 24 19.22 20.67 60.65
C LEU A 24 18.79 20.05 59.31
N LEU A 25 19.06 20.81 58.25
CA LEU A 25 18.76 20.55 56.85
C LEU A 25 19.62 19.42 56.29
N LEU A 26 19.03 18.47 55.55
CA LEU A 26 19.68 17.78 54.44
C LEU A 26 18.68 17.57 53.31
N GLY A 27 19.05 18.08 52.13
CA GLY A 27 18.25 18.09 50.92
C GLY A 27 18.00 16.70 50.35
N GLY A 28 17.01 16.63 49.47
CA GLY A 28 16.75 15.44 48.68
C GLY A 28 15.46 15.53 47.89
N CYS A 29 15.61 15.46 46.57
CA CYS A 29 14.57 15.24 45.56
C CYS A 29 13.67 16.44 45.23
N GLY A 30 14.19 17.26 44.30
CA GLY A 30 13.33 17.98 43.37
C GLY A 30 12.36 17.02 42.70
N ASP A 31 11.11 17.47 42.60
CA ASP A 31 10.01 16.81 41.92
C ASP A 31 10.29 16.82 40.41
N GLU A 32 11.12 15.88 39.94
CA GLU A 32 11.18 15.52 38.52
C GLU A 32 9.86 14.81 38.16
N ARG A 33 8.82 15.60 37.90
CA ARG A 33 7.75 15.15 37.02
C ARG A 33 8.37 14.93 35.65
N LYS A 34 8.79 13.68 35.38
CA LYS A 34 8.96 13.19 34.02
C LYS A 34 7.66 13.45 33.28
N GLU A 35 7.68 14.40 32.35
CA GLU A 35 6.64 14.51 31.33
C GLU A 35 6.64 13.20 30.54
N ILE A 36 5.65 12.34 30.82
CA ILE A 36 5.49 11.02 30.18
C ILE A 36 5.01 11.18 28.72
N TYR A 37 4.62 12.40 28.32
CA TYR A 37 4.29 12.76 26.95
C TYR A 37 5.17 13.92 26.51
N SER A 38 6.25 13.59 25.80
CA SER A 38 6.89 14.58 24.94
C SER A 38 5.97 14.79 23.74
N THR A 39 5.47 16.01 23.58
CA THR A 39 4.81 16.46 22.34
C THR A 39 5.80 16.72 21.21
N ASP A 40 7.09 16.40 21.41
CA ASP A 40 8.12 16.42 20.38
C ASP A 40 8.07 15.15 19.51
N ALA A 41 6.87 14.70 19.16
CA ALA A 41 6.72 13.83 18.00
C ALA A 41 7.26 14.61 16.80
N THR A 42 8.48 14.26 16.40
CA THR A 42 9.26 15.00 15.42
C THR A 42 8.49 15.25 14.11
N PRO A 43 8.59 16.45 13.48
CA PRO A 43 7.94 16.79 12.21
C PRO A 43 8.37 15.96 10.98
N VAL A 44 9.19 14.94 11.17
CA VAL A 44 9.86 14.17 10.11
C VAL A 44 8.88 13.25 9.36
N THR A 45 7.78 12.82 9.99
CA THR A 45 6.73 12.03 9.33
C THR A 45 5.93 12.86 8.33
N ASP A 46 5.67 14.12 8.66
CA ASP A 46 4.79 14.99 7.87
C ASP A 46 5.48 15.44 6.58
N GLU A 47 6.78 15.78 6.64
CA GLU A 47 7.53 16.17 5.43
C GLU A 47 7.79 14.99 4.50
N LYS A 48 8.04 13.79 5.02
CA LYS A 48 8.19 12.58 4.19
C LYS A 48 6.89 12.20 3.49
N GLU A 49 5.78 12.25 4.21
CA GLU A 49 4.45 11.97 3.66
C GLU A 49 4.03 13.03 2.64
N LYS A 50 4.33 14.30 2.92
CA LYS A 50 4.12 15.40 1.97
C LYS A 50 4.92 15.18 0.70
N ALA A 51 6.22 14.87 0.80
CA ALA A 51 7.06 14.59 -0.37
C ALA A 51 6.57 13.37 -1.17
N LEU A 52 6.11 12.31 -0.48
CA LEU A 52 5.49 11.15 -1.12
C LEU A 52 4.24 11.56 -1.92
N ARG A 53 3.35 12.34 -1.32
CA ARG A 53 2.12 12.83 -1.98
C ARG A 53 2.43 13.74 -3.16
N GLU A 54 3.45 14.59 -3.06
CA GLU A 54 3.90 15.44 -4.16
C GLU A 54 4.43 14.60 -5.33
N ASP A 55 5.24 13.57 -5.06
CA ASP A 55 5.72 12.67 -6.11
C ASP A 55 4.57 11.86 -6.74
N LEU A 56 3.60 11.39 -5.95
CA LEU A 56 2.40 10.74 -6.48
C LEU A 56 1.57 11.67 -7.39
N ALA A 57 1.41 12.94 -7.01
CA ALA A 57 0.69 13.91 -7.81
C ALA A 57 1.38 14.19 -9.16
N LYS A 58 2.73 14.20 -9.17
CA LYS A 58 3.52 14.39 -10.40
C LYS A 58 3.34 13.25 -11.42
N LEU A 59 2.93 12.06 -11.00
CA LEU A 59 2.62 10.95 -11.91
C LEU A 59 1.49 11.29 -12.91
N ALA A 60 0.62 12.27 -12.60
CA ALA A 60 -0.39 12.76 -13.53
C ALA A 60 0.20 13.26 -14.87
N LYS A 61 1.49 13.64 -14.88
CA LYS A 61 2.21 14.05 -16.10
C LYS A 61 2.38 12.92 -17.12
N GLY A 62 2.22 11.66 -16.71
CA GLY A 62 2.29 10.50 -17.60
C GLY A 62 1.22 10.47 -18.70
N LYS A 63 0.23 11.37 -18.65
CA LYS A 63 -0.80 11.48 -19.70
C LYS A 63 -0.32 12.16 -20.97
N ASP A 64 0.74 12.93 -20.88
CA ASP A 64 1.21 13.82 -21.94
C ASP A 64 2.73 13.83 -21.95
N LEU A 65 3.30 12.70 -22.37
CA LEU A 65 4.76 12.48 -22.43
C LEU A 65 5.38 13.04 -23.73
N ASP A 66 4.56 13.52 -24.66
CA ASP A 66 5.03 14.19 -25.89
C ASP A 66 5.66 15.56 -25.56
N ASP A 67 5.26 16.18 -24.44
CA ASP A 67 5.95 17.32 -23.85
C ASP A 67 7.20 16.85 -23.05
N PRO A 68 8.42 17.22 -23.47
CA PRO A 68 9.64 16.85 -22.76
C PRO A 68 9.65 17.30 -21.29
N ALA A 69 9.01 18.42 -20.95
CA ALA A 69 8.95 18.91 -19.58
C ALA A 69 8.10 17.97 -18.70
N ASN A 70 6.99 17.45 -19.23
CA ASN A 70 6.16 16.47 -18.54
C ASN A 70 6.88 15.13 -18.38
N SER A 71 7.63 14.68 -19.40
CA SER A 71 8.42 13.45 -19.33
C SER A 71 9.46 13.50 -18.20
N VAL A 72 10.20 14.61 -18.07
CA VAL A 72 11.21 14.77 -17.00
C VAL A 72 10.56 14.70 -15.61
N VAL A 73 9.45 15.42 -15.41
CA VAL A 73 8.72 15.45 -14.13
C VAL A 73 8.18 14.07 -13.78
N TYR A 74 7.63 13.35 -14.76
CA TYR A 74 7.11 12.00 -14.59
C TYR A 74 8.21 11.00 -14.21
N ASP A 75 9.34 11.02 -14.91
CA ASP A 75 10.45 10.10 -14.67
C ASP A 75 11.15 10.38 -13.33
N GLU A 76 11.30 11.64 -12.94
CA GLU A 76 11.80 11.99 -11.60
C GLU A 76 10.87 11.49 -10.51
N ALA A 77 9.56 11.70 -10.65
CA ALA A 77 8.58 11.23 -9.69
C ALA A 77 8.64 9.70 -9.54
N LYS A 78 8.65 8.95 -10.65
CA LYS A 78 8.81 7.49 -10.65
C LYS A 78 10.10 7.06 -9.97
N ARG A 79 11.24 7.66 -10.32
CA ARG A 79 12.54 7.31 -9.74
C ARG A 79 12.56 7.53 -8.23
N ASN A 80 11.99 8.65 -7.78
CA ASN A 80 11.89 8.96 -6.35
C ASN A 80 10.98 7.95 -5.64
N LEU A 81 9.85 7.56 -6.23
CA LEU A 81 8.95 6.57 -5.63
C LEU A 81 9.63 5.19 -5.56
N ILE A 82 10.29 4.77 -6.64
CA ILE A 82 11.03 3.50 -6.70
C ILE A 82 12.14 3.46 -5.64
N SER A 83 12.86 4.56 -5.42
CA SER A 83 13.96 4.61 -4.43
C SER A 83 13.50 4.44 -2.98
N ARG A 84 12.20 4.60 -2.70
CA ARG A 84 11.58 4.33 -1.38
C ARG A 84 11.28 2.84 -1.17
N GLY A 85 11.32 2.03 -2.23
CA GLY A 85 11.11 0.58 -2.19
C GLY A 85 9.73 0.16 -1.70
N ALA A 86 9.62 -1.08 -1.20
CA ALA A 86 8.35 -1.67 -0.76
C ALA A 86 7.70 -0.97 0.47
N THR A 87 8.37 0.00 1.09
CA THR A 87 7.84 0.72 2.27
C THR A 87 6.63 1.58 1.94
N ILE A 88 6.49 2.04 0.69
CA ILE A 88 5.37 2.87 0.23
C ILE A 88 4.23 2.06 -0.41
N GLU A 89 4.34 0.73 -0.44
CA GLU A 89 3.39 -0.15 -1.15
C GLU A 89 1.94 0.08 -0.72
N THR A 90 1.68 0.23 0.59
CA THR A 90 0.33 0.53 1.10
C THR A 90 -0.22 1.82 0.49
N ARG A 91 0.59 2.87 0.45
CA ARG A 91 0.17 4.16 -0.12
C ARG A 91 -0.04 4.07 -1.63
N LEU A 92 0.79 3.29 -2.33
CA LEU A 92 0.60 3.02 -3.77
C LEU A 92 -0.73 2.32 -4.03
N VAL A 93 -1.04 1.24 -3.30
CA VAL A 93 -2.30 0.50 -3.42
C VAL A 93 -3.51 1.37 -3.12
N GLU A 94 -3.45 2.20 -2.07
CA GLU A 94 -4.52 3.16 -1.76
C GLU A 94 -4.70 4.21 -2.86
N THR A 95 -3.60 4.71 -3.43
CA THR A 95 -3.64 5.70 -4.51
C THR A 95 -4.24 5.10 -5.78
N LEU A 96 -3.92 3.85 -6.08
CA LEU A 96 -4.45 3.10 -7.22
C LEU A 96 -5.99 3.01 -7.18
N GLY A 97 -6.57 2.77 -6.00
CA GLY A 97 -8.02 2.67 -5.82
C GLY A 97 -8.75 4.02 -5.67
N SER A 98 -8.06 5.08 -5.23
CA SER A 98 -8.69 6.37 -4.93
C SER A 98 -8.47 7.45 -5.99
N SER A 99 -7.45 7.32 -6.84
CA SER A 99 -7.15 8.34 -7.85
C SER A 99 -8.09 8.29 -9.05
N THR A 100 -8.78 9.39 -9.31
CA THR A 100 -9.56 9.59 -10.54
C THR A 100 -8.67 9.85 -11.76
N ASP A 101 -7.43 10.28 -11.54
CA ASP A 101 -6.45 10.59 -12.56
C ASP A 101 -5.79 9.31 -13.11
N TRP A 102 -6.09 8.97 -14.37
CA TRP A 102 -5.54 7.75 -14.99
C TRP A 102 -4.02 7.78 -15.16
N GLY A 103 -3.39 8.96 -15.28
CA GLY A 103 -1.94 9.08 -15.38
C GLY A 103 -1.26 8.75 -14.06
N VAL A 104 -1.85 9.18 -12.95
CA VAL A 104 -1.42 8.76 -11.61
C VAL A 104 -1.57 7.24 -11.45
N ARG A 105 -2.71 6.66 -11.83
CA ARG A 105 -2.92 5.20 -11.74
C ARG A 105 -1.90 4.43 -12.58
N MET A 106 -1.63 4.88 -13.81
CA MET A 106 -0.60 4.31 -14.67
C MET A 106 0.78 4.32 -13.98
N GLY A 107 1.21 5.49 -13.51
CA GLY A 107 2.49 5.63 -12.84
C GLY A 107 2.60 4.78 -11.57
N VAL A 108 1.51 4.64 -10.82
CA VAL A 108 1.46 3.76 -9.64
C VAL A 108 1.67 2.29 -10.04
N VAL A 109 0.99 1.82 -11.10
CA VAL A 109 1.18 0.46 -11.62
C VAL A 109 2.63 0.25 -12.07
N GLU A 110 3.23 1.23 -12.75
CA GLU A 110 4.64 1.17 -13.16
C GLU A 110 5.60 1.13 -11.96
N VAL A 111 5.35 1.91 -10.90
CA VAL A 111 6.17 1.86 -9.69
C VAL A 111 6.00 0.52 -8.96
N LEU A 112 4.79 -0.03 -8.91
CA LEU A 112 4.52 -1.34 -8.32
C LEU A 112 5.23 -2.47 -9.07
N SER A 113 5.52 -2.32 -10.38
CA SER A 113 6.33 -3.30 -11.11
C SER A 113 7.75 -3.48 -10.54
N ALA A 114 8.29 -2.44 -9.90
CA ALA A 114 9.65 -2.43 -9.36
C ALA A 114 9.71 -2.58 -7.83
N THR A 115 8.61 -2.27 -7.14
CA THR A 115 8.58 -2.18 -5.67
C THR A 115 7.51 -3.05 -5.03
N GLY A 116 6.57 -3.56 -5.82
CA GLY A 116 5.43 -4.34 -5.37
C GLY A 116 5.87 -5.66 -4.76
N THR A 117 5.11 -6.10 -3.76
CA THR A 117 5.30 -7.42 -3.16
C THR A 117 4.05 -8.25 -3.39
N LYS A 118 4.04 -9.48 -2.86
CA LYS A 118 2.85 -10.33 -2.84
C LYS A 118 1.57 -9.63 -2.36
N ARG A 119 1.70 -8.58 -1.52
CA ARG A 119 0.55 -7.85 -0.95
C ARG A 119 -0.19 -7.01 -1.99
N CYS A 120 0.45 -6.58 -3.07
CA CYS A 120 -0.22 -5.81 -4.12
C CYS A 120 -0.96 -6.66 -5.17
N VAL A 121 -0.80 -7.99 -5.16
CA VAL A 121 -1.39 -8.88 -6.17
C VAL A 121 -2.91 -8.70 -6.27
N GLU A 122 -3.63 -8.69 -5.14
CA GLU A 122 -5.09 -8.52 -5.15
C GLU A 122 -5.50 -7.13 -5.67
N ALA A 123 -4.71 -6.10 -5.36
CA ALA A 123 -4.94 -4.76 -5.90
C ALA A 123 -4.73 -4.72 -7.42
N LEU A 124 -3.65 -5.34 -7.92
CA LEU A 124 -3.36 -5.44 -9.36
C LEU A 124 -4.43 -6.26 -10.10
N ILE A 125 -4.99 -7.32 -9.50
CA ILE A 125 -6.14 -8.03 -10.08
C ILE A 125 -7.35 -7.08 -10.21
N GLY A 126 -7.57 -6.21 -9.23
CA GLY A 126 -8.60 -5.16 -9.32
C GLY A 126 -8.38 -4.18 -10.49
N VAL A 127 -7.12 -3.87 -10.83
CA VAL A 127 -6.74 -2.97 -11.94
C VAL A 127 -7.06 -3.56 -13.31
N LEU A 128 -7.28 -4.87 -13.42
CA LEU A 128 -7.69 -5.50 -14.68
C LEU A 128 -9.09 -5.04 -15.17
N GLU A 129 -9.80 -4.26 -14.38
CA GLU A 129 -11.05 -3.56 -14.76
C GLU A 129 -10.86 -2.04 -14.90
N ASP A 130 -9.62 -1.53 -14.95
CA ASP A 130 -9.39 -0.10 -15.14
C ASP A 130 -10.04 0.39 -16.44
N PRO A 131 -10.78 1.52 -16.43
CA PRO A 131 -11.38 2.06 -17.64
C PRO A 131 -10.37 2.36 -18.75
N GLN A 132 -9.10 2.59 -18.40
CA GLN A 132 -8.03 2.80 -19.37
C GLN A 132 -7.35 1.48 -19.74
N PRO A 133 -7.51 0.96 -20.97
CA PRO A 133 -7.02 -0.37 -21.34
C PRO A 133 -5.52 -0.56 -21.12
N LEU A 134 -4.71 0.47 -21.35
CA LEU A 134 -3.26 0.39 -21.18
C LEU A 134 -2.86 0.13 -19.72
N ILE A 135 -3.64 0.60 -18.74
CA ILE A 135 -3.38 0.36 -17.32
C ILE A 135 -3.64 -1.12 -17.00
N ALA A 136 -4.75 -1.66 -17.50
CA ALA A 136 -5.07 -3.09 -17.35
C ALA A 136 -4.04 -4.01 -18.04
N TYR A 137 -3.52 -3.60 -19.20
CA TYR A 137 -2.41 -4.30 -19.87
C TYR A 137 -1.17 -4.39 -18.98
N ASN A 138 -0.77 -3.25 -18.39
CA ASN A 138 0.39 -3.20 -17.53
C ASN A 138 0.17 -4.02 -16.25
N ALA A 139 -1.03 -3.99 -15.67
CA ALA A 139 -1.37 -4.83 -14.54
C ALA A 139 -1.28 -6.33 -14.86
N ASP A 140 -1.82 -6.81 -15.99
CA ASP A 140 -1.69 -8.21 -16.43
C ASP A 140 -0.22 -8.59 -16.64
N SER A 141 0.57 -7.71 -17.27
CA SER A 141 1.99 -7.93 -17.50
C SER A 141 2.75 -8.12 -16.18
N ILE A 142 2.48 -7.27 -15.19
CA ILE A 142 3.10 -7.36 -13.86
C ILE A 142 2.65 -8.63 -13.14
N LEU A 143 1.35 -8.91 -13.11
CA LEU A 143 0.81 -10.13 -12.50
C LEU A 143 1.48 -11.38 -13.10
N ARG A 144 1.66 -11.40 -14.42
CA ARG A 144 2.33 -12.51 -15.10
C ARG A 144 3.77 -12.72 -14.65
N VAL A 145 4.53 -11.63 -14.53
CA VAL A 145 5.93 -11.69 -14.09
C VAL A 145 5.99 -12.07 -12.61
N MET A 146 5.26 -11.37 -11.74
CA MET A 146 5.30 -11.61 -10.29
C MET A 146 4.85 -13.03 -9.91
N CYS A 147 3.86 -13.57 -10.62
CA CYS A 147 3.26 -14.85 -10.27
C CYS A 147 3.78 -16.03 -11.11
N HIS A 148 4.64 -15.79 -12.10
CA HIS A 148 5.06 -16.76 -13.10
C HIS A 148 3.87 -17.51 -13.74
N HIS A 149 2.76 -16.80 -13.94
CA HIS A 149 1.48 -17.36 -14.36
C HIS A 149 0.87 -16.53 -15.49
N ARG A 150 0.09 -17.17 -16.36
CA ARG A 150 -0.49 -16.52 -17.53
C ARG A 150 -1.93 -16.95 -17.72
N GLU A 151 -2.85 -15.98 -17.68
CA GLU A 151 -4.26 -16.20 -18.01
C GLU A 151 -4.55 -16.03 -19.51
N ILE A 152 -3.95 -15.02 -20.14
CA ILE A 152 -4.12 -14.78 -21.58
C ILE A 152 -3.16 -15.69 -22.36
N PRO A 153 -3.66 -16.62 -23.21
CA PRO A 153 -2.81 -17.50 -24.00
C PRO A 153 -1.79 -16.75 -24.85
N GLU A 154 -0.66 -17.39 -25.13
CA GLU A 154 0.28 -16.87 -26.12
C GLU A 154 -0.40 -16.76 -27.49
N ARG A 155 0.06 -15.79 -28.28
CA ARG A 155 -0.51 -15.54 -29.61
C ARG A 155 -0.40 -16.80 -30.47
N GLY A 156 -1.50 -17.16 -31.14
CA GLY A 156 -1.59 -18.37 -31.97
C GLY A 156 -1.82 -19.67 -31.20
N LYS A 157 -1.91 -19.64 -29.87
CA LYS A 157 -2.34 -20.80 -29.06
C LYS A 157 -3.87 -20.86 -28.97
N PRO A 158 -4.44 -22.04 -28.65
CA PRO A 158 -5.86 -22.17 -28.37
C PRO A 158 -6.28 -21.31 -27.17
N THR A 159 -7.59 -21.10 -27.05
CA THR A 159 -8.25 -20.48 -25.89
C THR A 159 -7.82 -21.16 -24.59
N ALA A 160 -7.59 -20.37 -23.53
CA ALA A 160 -7.25 -20.87 -22.21
C ALA A 160 -8.40 -21.71 -21.63
N PRO A 161 -8.13 -22.60 -20.65
CA PRO A 161 -9.19 -23.27 -19.87
C PRO A 161 -10.18 -22.29 -19.22
N SER A 162 -9.76 -21.05 -18.94
CA SER A 162 -10.61 -19.96 -18.44
C SER A 162 -11.56 -19.37 -19.49
N GLY A 163 -11.48 -19.80 -20.75
CA GLY A 163 -12.29 -19.29 -21.86
C GLY A 163 -11.72 -18.04 -22.54
N LEU A 164 -10.57 -17.54 -22.08
CA LEU A 164 -9.90 -16.37 -22.66
C LEU A 164 -9.20 -16.71 -23.98
N PRO A 165 -9.50 -16.01 -25.10
CA PRO A 165 -8.76 -16.17 -26.34
C PRO A 165 -7.42 -15.40 -26.26
N PRO A 166 -6.41 -15.77 -27.08
CA PRO A 166 -5.22 -14.95 -27.24
C PRO A 166 -5.56 -13.56 -27.82
N VAL A 167 -4.76 -12.55 -27.48
CA VAL A 167 -4.84 -11.24 -28.14
C VAL A 167 -4.45 -11.37 -29.62
N PRO A 168 -5.24 -10.83 -30.56
CA PRO A 168 -4.96 -10.92 -31.99
C PRO A 168 -3.59 -10.38 -32.41
N LEU A 169 -3.09 -10.82 -33.56
CA LEU A 169 -1.86 -10.28 -34.16
C LEU A 169 -2.19 -9.04 -35.00
N ARG A 170 -1.33 -8.02 -34.89
CA ARG A 170 -1.34 -6.89 -35.81
C ARG A 170 -1.02 -7.40 -37.22
N ASP A 171 -1.79 -6.94 -38.21
CA ASP A 171 -1.42 -7.14 -39.61
C ASP A 171 -0.08 -6.41 -39.87
N PRO A 172 0.97 -7.11 -40.34
CA PRO A 172 2.28 -6.52 -40.59
C PRO A 172 2.25 -5.28 -41.51
N LYS A 173 1.21 -5.12 -42.33
CA LYS A 173 1.03 -3.98 -43.24
C LYS A 173 0.50 -2.72 -42.54
N VAL A 174 -0.05 -2.84 -41.33
CA VAL A 174 -0.58 -1.70 -40.57
C VAL A 174 0.57 -1.06 -39.81
N LEU A 175 1.14 0.02 -40.34
CA LEU A 175 2.33 0.70 -39.78
C LEU A 175 2.02 1.76 -38.71
N ALA A 176 0.75 1.97 -38.36
CA ALA A 176 0.37 2.92 -37.32
C ALA A 176 1.02 2.54 -35.99
N LEU A 177 1.66 3.51 -35.33
CA LEU A 177 2.41 3.29 -34.08
C LEU A 177 1.51 2.80 -32.93
N ASP A 178 0.23 3.18 -32.96
CA ASP A 178 -0.78 2.83 -31.96
C ASP A 178 -1.59 1.57 -32.30
N ALA A 179 -1.23 0.83 -33.36
CA ALA A 179 -2.03 -0.29 -33.83
C ALA A 179 -2.13 -1.44 -32.82
N ASP A 180 -1.04 -1.76 -32.12
CA ASP A 180 -1.04 -2.80 -31.08
C ASP A 180 -1.87 -2.37 -29.86
N GLU A 181 -1.85 -1.09 -29.51
CA GLU A 181 -2.69 -0.52 -28.43
C GLU A 181 -4.18 -0.61 -28.79
N LYS A 182 -4.55 -0.29 -30.04
CA LYS A 182 -5.93 -0.43 -30.52
C LYS A 182 -6.43 -1.88 -30.51
N ILE A 183 -5.57 -2.83 -30.90
CA ILE A 183 -5.90 -4.27 -30.85
C ILE A 183 -6.13 -4.71 -29.41
N TRP A 184 -5.24 -4.29 -28.50
CA TRP A 184 -5.41 -4.56 -27.08
C TRP A 184 -6.71 -3.95 -26.55
N ALA A 185 -6.99 -2.68 -26.85
CA ALA A 185 -8.18 -1.99 -26.38
C ALA A 185 -9.48 -2.67 -26.86
N ALA A 186 -9.52 -3.14 -28.11
CA ALA A 186 -10.65 -3.90 -28.64
C ALA A 186 -10.82 -5.24 -27.90
N TRP A 187 -9.75 -6.02 -27.77
CA TRP A 187 -9.77 -7.30 -27.04
C TRP A 187 -10.19 -7.09 -25.57
N TYR A 188 -9.66 -6.06 -24.93
CA TYR A 188 -9.96 -5.69 -23.55
C TYR A 188 -11.45 -5.35 -23.38
N GLY A 189 -12.02 -4.56 -24.29
CA GLY A 189 -13.45 -4.24 -24.28
C GLY A 189 -14.35 -5.47 -24.25
N GLU A 190 -13.96 -6.55 -24.91
CA GLU A 190 -14.72 -7.80 -24.98
C GLU A 190 -14.45 -8.75 -23.81
N HIS A 191 -13.23 -8.73 -23.23
CA HIS A 191 -12.76 -9.80 -22.35
C HIS A 191 -12.30 -9.38 -20.95
N HIS A 192 -12.27 -8.09 -20.59
CA HIS A 192 -11.76 -7.61 -19.30
C HIS A 192 -12.39 -8.28 -18.07
N GLN A 193 -13.72 -8.47 -18.06
CA GLN A 193 -14.41 -9.14 -16.95
C GLN A 193 -13.97 -10.61 -16.80
N ALA A 194 -13.83 -11.32 -17.92
CA ALA A 194 -13.34 -12.69 -17.93
C ALA A 194 -11.88 -12.76 -17.47
N LEU A 195 -11.05 -11.78 -17.86
CA LEU A 195 -9.65 -11.68 -17.46
C LEU A 195 -9.51 -11.51 -15.95
N LYS A 196 -10.21 -10.54 -15.36
CA LYS A 196 -10.21 -10.34 -13.91
C LYS A 196 -10.72 -11.59 -13.19
N LYS A 197 -11.83 -12.18 -13.66
CA LYS A 197 -12.39 -13.39 -13.05
C LYS A 197 -11.37 -14.53 -13.05
N ALA A 198 -10.72 -14.78 -14.18
CA ALA A 198 -9.73 -15.84 -14.31
C ALA A 198 -8.57 -15.65 -13.34
N TRP A 199 -8.00 -14.44 -13.28
CA TRP A 199 -6.96 -14.10 -12.31
C TRP A 199 -7.42 -14.23 -10.85
N THR A 200 -8.66 -13.82 -10.54
CA THR A 200 -9.25 -13.93 -9.20
C THR A 200 -9.37 -15.40 -8.78
N ASP A 201 -9.93 -16.23 -9.65
CA ASP A 201 -10.11 -17.66 -9.41
C ASP A 201 -8.75 -18.35 -9.22
N TRP A 202 -7.79 -18.07 -10.10
CA TRP A 202 -6.44 -18.61 -10.02
C TRP A 202 -5.75 -18.18 -8.72
N TRP A 203 -5.80 -16.90 -8.36
CA TRP A 203 -5.14 -16.40 -7.15
C TRP A 203 -5.74 -17.03 -5.89
N ALA A 204 -7.06 -17.17 -5.81
CA ALA A 204 -7.73 -17.82 -4.68
C ALA A 204 -7.23 -19.25 -4.44
N MET A 205 -6.90 -19.98 -5.51
CA MET A 205 -6.42 -21.37 -5.44
C MET A 205 -4.91 -21.49 -5.18
N ASN A 206 -4.13 -20.46 -5.53
CA ASN A 206 -2.67 -20.56 -5.60
C ASN A 206 -1.93 -19.62 -4.65
N LYS A 207 -2.59 -18.62 -4.04
CA LYS A 207 -1.92 -17.59 -3.25
C LYS A 207 -0.96 -18.12 -2.20
N ASP A 208 -1.25 -19.22 -1.52
CA ASP A 208 -0.36 -19.76 -0.48
C ASP A 208 0.85 -20.54 -1.05
N LYS A 209 0.78 -20.96 -2.31
CA LYS A 209 1.80 -21.77 -3.01
C LYS A 209 2.67 -20.94 -3.95
N THR A 210 2.15 -19.80 -4.43
CA THR A 210 2.86 -18.91 -5.35
C THR A 210 4.04 -18.24 -4.64
N LYS A 211 5.23 -18.46 -5.21
CA LYS A 211 6.44 -17.68 -4.92
C LYS A 211 6.41 -16.42 -5.77
N ILE A 212 6.66 -15.29 -5.16
CA ILE A 212 6.75 -13.98 -5.82
C ILE A 212 8.23 -13.60 -5.86
N ASP A 213 8.68 -13.12 -7.01
CA ASP A 213 10.03 -12.58 -7.22
C ASP A 213 10.23 -11.23 -6.53
#